data_AF-A0A439DUL0-F1
#
_entry.id   AF-A0A439DUL0-F1
#
_cell.length_a   1.000
_cell.length_b   1.000
_cell.length_c   1.000
_cell.angle_alpha   90.00
_cell.angle_beta   90.00
_cell.angle_gamma   90.00
#
_symmetry.space_group_name_H-M   'P 1'
#
loop_
_entity.id
_entity.type
_entity.pdbx_description
1 polymer ?
#
loop_
_entity_poly.entity_id
_entity_poly.type
_entity_poly.pdbx_seq_one_letter_code
_entity_poly.pdbx_strand_id
1 'polypeptide(L)'
;MTAYKFDPEVLATTAKEVVGLPLDNGELIDRTIELLAAEYPDLIDPTPGRWVGSRAGGILGKVRFLYFSPREYIVVFGSPTGTQGFSGRYKRVQIHKFLLAGQIDSYDLESDDLVGTTLRPGEHACLEKGHARGLTIHPGSWHLEYGRGAVATTLPFAMVDTLLVSLEFESVRRSAVEFTKLVRRRLRR
;
A
#
# COMPACT_ATOMS: atom_id res chain seq x y z
N MET A 1 10.60 10.85 -21.24
CA MET A 1 9.76 10.68 -20.03
C MET A 1 9.76 9.19 -19.71
N THR A 2 10.36 8.77 -18.60
CA THR A 2 10.42 7.34 -18.26
C THR A 2 9.01 6.85 -17.93
N ALA A 3 8.53 5.84 -18.67
CA ALA A 3 7.25 5.17 -18.41
C ALA A 3 7.26 4.54 -17.00
N TYR A 4 6.11 4.51 -16.35
CA TYR A 4 5.92 3.74 -15.12
C TYR A 4 6.09 2.25 -15.42
N LYS A 5 6.67 1.51 -14.48
CA LYS A 5 6.94 0.08 -14.64
C LYS A 5 5.71 -0.78 -14.37
N PHE A 6 4.80 -0.32 -13.51
CA PHE A 6 3.60 -1.05 -13.15
C PHE A 6 2.36 -0.44 -13.77
N ASP A 7 1.51 -1.32 -14.31
CA ASP A 7 0.22 -0.97 -14.89
C ASP A 7 -0.90 -1.18 -13.86
N PRO A 8 -1.68 -0.13 -13.51
CA PRO A 8 -2.86 -0.29 -12.66
C PRO A 8 -3.84 -1.38 -13.11
N GLU A 9 -4.00 -1.63 -14.42
CA GLU A 9 -4.95 -2.62 -14.92
C GLU A 9 -4.51 -4.05 -14.61
N VAL A 10 -3.21 -4.32 -14.65
CA VAL A 10 -2.64 -5.59 -14.23
C VAL A 10 -2.88 -5.82 -12.74
N LEU A 11 -2.66 -4.79 -11.92
CA LEU A 11 -2.91 -4.86 -10.47
C LEU A 11 -4.39 -5.06 -10.16
N ALA A 12 -5.29 -4.40 -10.90
CA ALA A 12 -6.73 -4.59 -10.78
C ALA A 12 -7.15 -6.02 -11.16
N THR A 13 -6.58 -6.56 -12.22
CA THR A 13 -6.83 -7.94 -12.66
C THR A 13 -6.37 -8.93 -11.61
N THR A 14 -5.16 -8.76 -11.09
CA THR A 14 -4.61 -9.57 -9.99
C THR A 14 -5.54 -9.53 -8.76
N ALA A 15 -6.01 -8.35 -8.37
CA ALA A 15 -6.90 -8.20 -7.22
C ALA A 15 -8.23 -8.93 -7.41
N LYS A 16 -8.79 -8.95 -8.63
CA LYS A 16 -10.01 -9.70 -8.97
C LYS A 16 -9.79 -11.21 -8.91
N GLU A 17 -8.65 -11.70 -9.39
CA GLU A 17 -8.35 -13.13 -9.45
C GLU A 17 -8.25 -13.79 -8.06
N VAL A 18 -7.80 -13.05 -7.06
CA VAL A 18 -7.59 -13.59 -5.70
C VAL A 18 -8.80 -13.42 -4.78
N VAL A 19 -9.90 -12.80 -5.26
CA VAL A 19 -11.09 -12.59 -4.45
C VAL A 19 -11.65 -13.93 -3.98
N GLY A 20 -11.94 -14.01 -2.68
CA GLY A 20 -12.53 -15.20 -2.07
C GLY A 20 -11.51 -16.25 -1.63
N LEU A 21 -10.22 -16.09 -1.95
CA LEU A 21 -9.19 -16.94 -1.39
C LEU A 21 -9.08 -16.74 0.14
N PRO A 22 -8.76 -17.81 0.90
CA PRO A 22 -8.62 -17.71 2.35
C PRO A 22 -7.48 -16.76 2.76
N LEU A 23 -7.76 -15.91 3.75
CA LEU A 23 -6.80 -14.96 4.32
C LEU A 23 -6.11 -15.52 5.57
N ASP A 24 -6.80 -16.35 6.33
CA ASP A 24 -6.39 -16.90 7.62
C ASP A 24 -5.16 -17.82 7.52
N ASN A 25 -5.07 -18.59 6.43
CA ASN A 25 -3.90 -19.42 6.11
C ASN A 25 -2.83 -18.65 5.28
N GLY A 26 -3.08 -17.40 4.90
CA GLY A 26 -2.19 -16.56 4.09
C GLY A 26 -2.30 -16.73 2.56
N GLU A 27 -3.11 -17.68 2.08
CA GLU A 27 -3.21 -18.06 0.66
C GLU A 27 -3.55 -16.89 -0.26
N LEU A 28 -4.49 -16.03 0.15
CA LEU A 28 -4.85 -14.82 -0.60
C LEU A 28 -3.64 -13.91 -0.85
N ILE A 29 -2.77 -13.74 0.15
CA ILE A 29 -1.61 -12.86 0.05
C ILE A 29 -0.51 -13.52 -0.78
N ASP A 30 -0.25 -14.80 -0.53
CA ASP A 30 0.79 -15.55 -1.25
C ASP A 30 0.44 -15.65 -2.73
N ARG A 31 -0.81 -15.98 -3.07
CA ARG A 31 -1.28 -16.03 -4.46
C ARG A 31 -1.20 -14.67 -5.15
N THR A 32 -1.54 -13.60 -4.45
CA THR A 32 -1.38 -12.22 -4.97
C THR A 32 0.06 -11.96 -5.38
N ILE A 33 1.02 -12.30 -4.52
CA ILE A 33 2.44 -12.03 -4.77
C ILE A 33 2.99 -12.92 -5.88
N GLU A 34 2.57 -14.18 -5.94
CA GLU A 34 2.93 -15.09 -7.05
C GLU A 34 2.49 -14.55 -8.41
N LEU A 35 1.24 -14.07 -8.52
CA LEU A 35 0.71 -13.49 -9.76
C LEU A 35 1.52 -12.25 -10.17
N LEU A 36 1.81 -11.35 -9.22
CA LEU A 36 2.62 -10.17 -9.49
C LEU A 36 4.08 -10.51 -9.84
N ALA A 37 4.66 -11.54 -9.22
CA ALA A 37 6.01 -12.01 -9.53
C ALA A 37 6.08 -12.69 -10.90
N ALA A 38 5.02 -13.37 -11.34
CA ALA A 38 4.95 -13.93 -12.68
C ALA A 38 4.89 -12.84 -13.76
N GLU A 39 4.14 -11.77 -13.52
CA GLU A 39 4.01 -10.65 -14.45
C GLU A 39 5.20 -9.69 -14.42
N TYR A 40 5.83 -9.51 -13.25
CA TYR A 40 6.96 -8.60 -13.04
C TYR A 40 8.18 -9.30 -12.40
N PRO A 41 8.77 -10.33 -13.05
CA PRO A 41 9.79 -11.20 -12.44
C PRO A 41 11.08 -10.48 -12.06
N ASP A 42 11.42 -9.39 -12.74
CA ASP A 42 12.61 -8.59 -12.44
C ASP A 42 12.40 -7.53 -11.35
N LEU A 43 11.14 -7.31 -10.93
CA LEU A 43 10.76 -6.22 -10.02
C LEU A 43 10.17 -6.72 -8.70
N ILE A 44 9.47 -7.85 -8.71
CA ILE A 44 8.79 -8.41 -7.54
C ILE A 44 9.48 -9.72 -7.14
N ASP A 45 9.98 -9.77 -5.91
CA ASP A 45 10.57 -10.97 -5.32
C ASP A 45 9.45 -11.79 -4.65
N PRO A 46 9.16 -13.02 -5.10
CA PRO A 46 8.09 -13.83 -4.53
C PRO A 46 8.44 -14.38 -3.14
N THR A 47 9.68 -14.25 -2.69
CA THR A 47 10.09 -14.79 -1.39
C THR A 47 9.32 -14.14 -0.23
N PRO A 48 9.01 -14.91 0.84
CA PRO A 48 8.37 -14.39 2.04
C PRO A 48 9.13 -13.19 2.62
N GLY A 49 8.47 -12.03 2.62
CA GLY A 49 8.95 -10.78 3.18
C GLY A 49 8.47 -10.58 4.62
N ARG A 50 8.97 -9.52 5.27
CA ARG A 50 8.56 -9.17 6.63
C ARG A 50 7.39 -8.19 6.63
N TRP A 51 6.45 -8.40 7.53
CA TRP A 51 5.45 -7.41 7.88
C TRP A 51 6.03 -6.35 8.81
N VAL A 52 5.71 -5.09 8.53
CA VAL A 52 6.07 -3.93 9.35
C VAL A 52 4.79 -3.29 9.87
N GLY A 53 4.78 -2.86 11.13
CA GLY A 53 3.69 -2.05 11.68
C GLY A 53 3.69 -0.68 11.01
N SER A 54 2.52 -0.22 10.57
CA SER A 54 2.34 1.09 9.94
C SER A 54 1.35 1.92 10.75
N ARG A 55 1.71 3.19 10.97
CA ARG A 55 0.86 4.24 11.52
C ARG A 55 1.06 5.46 10.64
N ALA A 56 0.00 5.94 10.01
CA ALA A 56 0.03 7.14 9.19
C ALA A 56 -1.36 7.80 9.17
N GLY A 57 -1.48 9.06 9.59
CA GLY A 57 -2.75 9.79 9.52
C GLY A 57 -3.88 9.14 10.34
N GLY A 58 -3.55 8.51 11.46
CA GLY A 58 -4.50 7.74 12.29
C GLY A 58 -4.76 6.31 11.81
N ILE A 59 -4.33 5.96 10.59
CA ILE A 59 -4.50 4.62 10.02
C ILE A 59 -3.44 3.68 10.61
N LEU A 60 -3.90 2.60 11.25
CA LEU A 60 -3.08 1.56 11.85
C LEU A 60 -3.24 0.24 11.10
N GLY A 61 -2.11 -0.38 10.76
CA GLY A 61 -2.14 -1.67 10.09
C GLY A 61 -0.77 -2.32 9.96
N LYS A 62 -0.73 -3.34 9.11
CA LYS A 62 0.49 -4.03 8.70
C LYS A 62 0.74 -3.74 7.23
N VAL A 63 2.00 -3.49 6.91
CA VAL A 63 2.45 -3.26 5.53
C VAL A 63 3.57 -4.25 5.18
N ARG A 64 3.52 -4.80 3.97
CA ARG A 64 4.60 -5.56 3.35
C ARG A 64 4.99 -4.87 2.05
N PHE A 65 6.24 -4.46 1.93
CA PHE A 65 6.75 -3.85 0.71
C PHE A 65 7.08 -4.92 -0.32
N LEU A 66 6.54 -4.77 -1.53
CA LEU A 66 6.86 -5.62 -2.67
C LEU A 66 7.83 -4.92 -3.63
N TYR A 67 7.68 -3.61 -3.80
CA TYR A 67 8.56 -2.80 -4.63
C TYR A 67 8.68 -1.37 -4.10
N PHE A 68 9.86 -0.76 -4.27
CA PHE A 68 10.08 0.65 -3.95
C PHE A 68 11.10 1.31 -4.87
N SER A 69 10.81 2.54 -5.29
CA SER A 69 11.71 3.41 -6.04
C SER A 69 11.35 4.89 -5.81
N PRO A 70 12.18 5.84 -6.26
CA PRO A 70 11.84 7.25 -6.16
C PRO A 70 10.55 7.67 -6.90
N ARG A 71 10.04 6.84 -7.82
CA ARG A 71 8.86 7.16 -8.63
C ARG A 71 7.64 6.28 -8.41
N GLU A 72 7.84 5.06 -7.91
CA GLU A 72 6.81 4.03 -7.78
C GLU A 72 7.05 3.18 -6.54
N TYR A 73 5.98 2.76 -5.86
CA TYR A 73 6.02 1.72 -4.82
C TYR A 73 4.82 0.79 -4.94
N ILE A 74 4.99 -0.47 -4.56
CA ILE A 74 3.89 -1.42 -4.35
C ILE A 74 4.02 -2.00 -2.95
N VAL A 75 2.93 -1.97 -2.21
CA VAL A 75 2.81 -2.60 -0.91
C VAL A 75 1.53 -3.43 -0.84
N VAL A 76 1.54 -4.44 0.01
CA VAL A 76 0.32 -5.02 0.56
C VAL A 76 0.08 -4.35 1.91
N PHE A 77 -1.10 -3.78 2.11
CA PHE A 77 -1.50 -3.21 3.38
C PHE A 77 -2.78 -3.86 3.88
N GLY A 78 -2.90 -4.06 5.18
CA GLY A 78 -4.17 -4.41 5.79
C GLY A 78 -4.23 -4.12 7.28
N SER A 79 -5.44 -4.18 7.81
CA SER A 79 -5.70 -3.99 9.24
C SER A 79 -6.54 -5.14 9.79
N PRO A 80 -5.95 -6.06 10.58
CA PRO A 80 -6.69 -7.18 11.16
C PRO A 80 -7.86 -6.73 12.04
N THR A 81 -7.71 -5.61 12.76
CA THR A 81 -8.69 -5.11 13.74
C THR A 81 -9.48 -3.91 13.25
N GLY A 82 -9.24 -3.48 12.01
CA GLY A 82 -9.84 -2.27 11.44
C GLY A 82 -9.19 -0.98 11.96
N THR A 83 -9.42 0.10 11.23
CA THR A 83 -8.86 1.42 11.54
C THR A 83 -9.62 2.53 10.80
N GLN A 84 -9.57 3.75 11.33
CA GLN A 84 -10.12 4.95 10.71
C GLN A 84 -9.06 6.04 10.68
N GLY A 85 -9.07 6.86 9.64
CA GLY A 85 -8.14 7.96 9.56
C GLY A 85 -8.15 8.70 8.22
N PHE A 86 -7.09 9.45 8.02
CA PHE A 86 -6.87 10.33 6.89
C PHE A 86 -5.95 9.67 5.86
N SER A 87 -6.33 9.71 4.58
CA SER A 87 -5.53 9.14 3.50
C SER A 87 -4.15 9.79 3.35
N GLY A 88 -3.99 11.03 3.82
CA GLY A 88 -2.89 11.90 3.41
C GLY A 88 -3.26 12.72 2.18
N ARG A 89 -2.68 13.92 2.04
CA ARG A 89 -2.79 14.77 0.84
C ARG A 89 -1.48 14.79 0.07
N TYR A 90 -1.37 13.96 -0.96
CA TYR A 90 -0.13 13.81 -1.72
C TYR A 90 -0.14 14.65 -3.00
N LYS A 91 0.48 15.83 -2.97
CA LYS A 91 0.49 16.77 -4.12
C LYS A 91 1.18 16.23 -5.38
N ARG A 92 2.08 15.24 -5.24
CA ARG A 92 2.94 14.76 -6.33
C ARG A 92 2.86 13.25 -6.56
N VAL A 93 1.98 12.55 -5.86
CA VAL A 93 1.81 11.10 -5.96
C VAL A 93 0.34 10.78 -6.10
N GLN A 94 0.02 9.92 -7.05
CA GLN A 94 -1.28 9.31 -7.22
C GLN A 94 -1.22 7.94 -6.55
N ILE A 95 -2.26 7.56 -5.80
CA ILE A 95 -2.30 6.31 -5.05
C ILE A 95 -3.48 5.48 -5.53
N HIS A 96 -3.22 4.25 -5.92
CA HIS A 96 -4.20 3.26 -6.33
C HIS A 96 -4.35 2.22 -5.21
N LYS A 97 -5.59 1.89 -4.86
CA LYS A 97 -5.93 0.82 -3.91
C LYS A 97 -6.76 -0.23 -4.61
N PHE A 98 -6.32 -1.47 -4.54
CA PHE A 98 -7.02 -2.63 -5.10
C PHE A 98 -7.37 -3.57 -3.96
N LEU A 99 -8.66 -3.68 -3.63
CA LEU A 99 -9.09 -4.40 -2.45
C LEU A 99 -9.05 -5.91 -2.71
N LEU A 100 -8.36 -6.66 -1.86
CA LEU A 100 -8.25 -8.12 -1.96
C LEU A 100 -9.30 -8.80 -1.07
N ALA A 101 -9.51 -8.26 0.14
CA ALA A 101 -10.45 -8.76 1.12
C ALA A 101 -11.02 -7.64 1.99
N GLY A 102 -12.22 -7.87 2.54
CA GLY A 102 -12.90 -6.95 3.46
C GLY A 102 -13.61 -5.79 2.76
N GLN A 103 -13.55 -4.60 3.36
CA GLN A 103 -14.27 -3.41 2.92
C GLN A 103 -13.51 -2.14 3.29
N ILE A 104 -13.53 -1.14 2.42
CA ILE A 104 -13.03 0.20 2.73
C ILE A 104 -14.12 1.22 2.41
N ASP A 105 -14.55 1.98 3.40
CA ASP A 105 -15.43 3.13 3.18
C ASP A 105 -14.61 4.41 3.13
N SER A 106 -14.98 5.32 2.21
CA SER A 106 -14.25 6.56 2.00
C SER A 106 -15.18 7.69 1.61
N TYR A 107 -14.78 8.92 1.92
CA TYR A 107 -15.44 10.13 1.42
C TYR A 107 -14.38 11.18 1.09
N ASP A 108 -14.66 11.99 0.07
CA ASP A 108 -13.77 13.07 -0.33
C ASP A 108 -13.94 14.25 0.62
N LEU A 109 -12.82 14.77 1.14
CA LEU A 109 -12.85 15.88 2.09
C LEU A 109 -13.09 17.23 1.42
N GLU A 110 -12.94 17.28 0.11
CA GLU A 110 -13.18 18.48 -0.70
C GLU A 110 -14.57 18.48 -1.35
N SER A 111 -15.34 17.39 -1.21
CA SER A 111 -16.68 17.29 -1.79
C SER A 111 -17.77 17.74 -0.81
N ASP A 112 -18.84 18.32 -1.35
CA ASP A 112 -20.08 18.61 -0.61
C ASP A 112 -20.99 17.36 -0.49
N ASP A 113 -20.56 16.21 -1.01
CA ASP A 113 -21.30 14.95 -0.92
C ASP A 113 -21.47 14.52 0.54
N LEU A 114 -22.72 14.24 0.93
CA LEU A 114 -23.05 13.79 2.28
C LEU A 114 -22.93 12.27 2.46
N VAL A 115 -22.60 11.54 1.40
CA VAL A 115 -22.58 10.07 1.37
C VAL A 115 -21.19 9.58 0.94
N GLY A 116 -20.66 8.60 1.66
CA GLY A 116 -19.40 7.95 1.32
C GLY A 116 -19.54 6.91 0.21
N THR A 117 -18.40 6.55 -0.38
CA THR A 117 -18.26 5.43 -1.31
C THR A 117 -17.63 4.24 -0.60
N THR A 118 -18.17 3.05 -0.86
CA THR A 118 -17.61 1.78 -0.39
C THR A 118 -16.83 1.10 -1.51
N LEU A 119 -15.61 0.68 -1.21
CA LEU A 119 -14.79 -0.20 -2.03
C LEU A 119 -14.95 -1.66 -1.56
N ARG A 120 -15.20 -2.57 -2.50
CA ARG A 120 -15.39 -4.02 -2.29
C ARG A 120 -14.24 -4.85 -2.88
N PRO A 121 -14.08 -6.13 -2.48
CA PRO A 121 -13.02 -6.98 -3.01
C PRO A 121 -13.07 -7.10 -4.55
N GLY A 122 -11.91 -7.01 -5.19
CA GLY A 122 -11.76 -6.96 -6.65
C GLY A 122 -11.96 -5.58 -7.27
N GLU A 123 -12.41 -4.59 -6.49
CA GLU A 123 -12.56 -3.22 -6.96
C GLU A 123 -11.29 -2.39 -6.77
N HIS A 124 -11.24 -1.29 -7.52
CA HIS A 124 -10.13 -0.34 -7.57
C HIS A 124 -10.60 1.07 -7.23
N ALA A 125 -9.87 1.75 -6.34
CA ALA A 125 -9.99 3.18 -6.12
C ALA A 125 -8.68 3.91 -6.44
N CYS A 126 -8.78 5.07 -7.09
CA CYS A 126 -7.67 5.99 -7.30
C CYS A 126 -7.85 7.25 -6.45
N LEU A 127 -6.81 7.61 -5.70
CA LEU A 127 -6.67 8.91 -5.05
C LEU A 127 -5.78 9.79 -5.91
N GLU A 128 -6.39 10.83 -6.49
CA GLU A 128 -5.71 11.78 -7.34
C GLU A 128 -4.73 12.68 -6.59
N LYS A 129 -3.76 13.23 -7.32
CA LYS A 129 -2.75 14.10 -6.74
C LYS A 129 -3.39 15.32 -6.08
N GLY A 130 -3.02 15.56 -4.84
CA GLY A 130 -3.48 16.72 -4.08
C GLY A 130 -4.88 16.57 -3.47
N HIS A 131 -5.58 15.47 -3.73
CA HIS A 131 -6.85 15.14 -3.05
C HIS A 131 -6.59 14.43 -1.74
N ALA A 132 -7.60 14.42 -0.87
CA ALA A 132 -7.56 13.66 0.36
C ALA A 132 -8.93 13.08 0.72
N ARG A 133 -8.92 11.95 1.44
CA ARG A 133 -10.14 11.25 1.86
C ARG A 133 -10.11 10.90 3.33
N GLY A 134 -11.27 10.94 3.96
CA GLY A 134 -11.53 10.19 5.19
C GLY A 134 -11.73 8.72 4.84
N LEU A 135 -11.19 7.82 5.67
CA LEU A 135 -11.19 6.38 5.42
C LEU A 135 -11.61 5.60 6.65
N THR A 136 -12.43 4.57 6.44
CA THR A 136 -12.64 3.46 7.36
C THR A 136 -12.21 2.17 6.67
N ILE A 137 -11.16 1.54 7.18
CA ILE A 137 -10.72 0.21 6.75
C ILE A 137 -11.28 -0.77 7.77
N HIS A 138 -12.22 -1.62 7.34
CA HIS A 138 -12.91 -2.55 8.24
C HIS A 138 -11.98 -3.67 8.72
N PRO A 139 -12.27 -4.33 9.86
CA PRO A 139 -11.50 -5.48 10.33
C PRO A 139 -11.35 -6.56 9.26
N GLY A 140 -10.15 -7.12 9.16
CA GLY A 140 -9.84 -8.15 8.16
C GLY A 140 -9.71 -7.64 6.73
N SER A 141 -9.63 -6.31 6.52
CA SER A 141 -9.47 -5.76 5.16
C SER A 141 -8.02 -5.67 4.74
N TRP A 142 -7.74 -6.13 3.52
CA TRP A 142 -6.41 -6.16 2.90
C TRP A 142 -6.48 -5.69 1.46
N HIS A 143 -5.51 -4.89 1.04
CA HIS A 143 -5.43 -4.33 -0.30
C HIS A 143 -3.99 -4.25 -0.81
N LEU A 144 -3.84 -4.31 -2.13
CA LEU A 144 -2.65 -3.78 -2.79
C LEU A 144 -2.74 -2.26 -2.85
N GLU A 145 -1.65 -1.59 -2.50
CA GLU A 145 -1.51 -0.16 -2.69
C GLU A 145 -0.34 0.12 -3.65
N TYR A 146 -0.62 0.86 -4.71
CA TYR A 146 0.35 1.28 -5.71
C TYR A 146 0.40 2.80 -5.77
N GLY A 147 1.53 3.39 -5.41
CA GLY A 147 1.76 4.81 -5.57
C GLY A 147 2.69 5.11 -6.74
N ARG A 148 2.30 6.08 -7.57
CA ARG A 148 3.12 6.57 -8.70
C ARG A 148 3.22 8.10 -8.74
N GLY A 149 4.41 8.61 -8.99
CA GLY A 149 4.70 10.04 -9.03
C GLY A 149 6.07 10.39 -8.46
N ALA A 150 6.17 11.41 -7.59
CA ALA A 150 7.39 11.70 -6.84
C ALA A 150 7.36 11.01 -5.47
N VAL A 151 7.46 9.68 -5.44
CA VAL A 151 7.31 8.84 -4.22
C VAL A 151 8.29 9.24 -3.11
N ALA A 152 9.49 9.74 -3.42
CA ALA A 152 10.40 10.26 -2.41
C ALA A 152 9.77 11.39 -1.54
N THR A 153 8.75 12.10 -2.04
CA THR A 153 8.03 13.15 -1.31
C THR A 153 6.99 12.62 -0.32
N THR A 154 6.64 11.33 -0.37
CA THR A 154 5.75 10.69 0.62
C THR A 154 6.50 10.23 1.86
N LEU A 155 7.82 10.06 1.75
CA LEU A 155 8.69 9.62 2.85
C LEU A 155 8.53 10.51 4.09
N PRO A 156 8.52 11.85 4.04
CA PRO A 156 8.23 12.66 5.22
C PRO A 156 6.88 12.31 5.86
N PHE A 157 5.81 12.06 5.12
CA PHE A 157 4.50 11.71 5.70
C PHE A 157 4.51 10.31 6.34
N ALA A 158 5.10 9.32 5.66
CA ALA A 158 5.26 7.96 6.18
C ALA A 158 6.26 7.89 7.37
N MET A 159 7.27 8.76 7.36
CA MET A 159 8.31 8.84 8.39
C MET A 159 7.91 9.78 9.54
N VAL A 160 7.04 10.77 9.35
CA VAL A 160 6.58 11.67 10.41
C VAL A 160 5.89 10.89 11.51
N ASP A 161 5.01 9.93 11.21
CA ASP A 161 4.39 9.10 12.27
C ASP A 161 5.35 8.02 12.81
N THR A 162 6.33 7.58 12.01
CA THR A 162 7.38 6.65 12.46
C THR A 162 8.42 7.35 13.36
N LEU A 163 8.70 8.65 13.15
CA LEU A 163 9.71 9.44 13.88
C LEU A 163 9.12 10.27 15.02
N LEU A 164 7.88 10.75 14.92
CA LEU A 164 7.25 11.59 15.96
C LEU A 164 6.36 10.81 16.93
N VAL A 165 5.94 9.57 16.60
CA VAL A 165 5.08 8.75 17.49
C VAL A 165 5.66 7.35 17.77
N SER A 166 6.91 7.11 17.40
CA SER A 166 7.68 5.99 17.95
C SER A 166 8.89 6.54 18.71
N LEU A 167 8.70 6.77 20.01
CA LEU A 167 9.76 6.46 20.98
C LEU A 167 10.03 4.94 21.01
N GLU A 168 10.17 4.31 19.85
CA GLU A 168 10.63 2.94 19.68
C GLU A 168 11.67 2.93 18.54
N PHE A 169 12.92 3.17 18.95
CA PHE A 169 14.13 3.10 18.13
C PHE A 169 14.24 1.81 17.29
N GLU A 170 13.57 0.74 17.72
CA GLU A 170 13.61 -0.57 17.07
C GLU A 170 12.88 -0.61 15.72
N SER A 171 11.76 0.11 15.57
CA SER A 171 11.00 0.15 14.31
C SER A 171 11.74 0.93 13.22
N VAL A 172 12.33 2.07 13.58
CA VAL A 172 13.19 2.87 12.69
C VAL A 172 14.43 2.09 12.28
N ARG A 173 15.09 1.40 13.22
CA ARG A 173 16.27 0.56 12.93
C ARG A 173 15.93 -0.53 11.92
N ARG A 174 14.81 -1.24 12.10
CA ARG A 174 14.39 -2.33 11.21
C ARG A 174 14.07 -1.82 9.80
N SER A 175 13.32 -0.72 9.68
CA SER A 175 12.99 -0.10 8.41
C SER A 175 14.24 0.42 7.67
N ALA A 176 15.18 1.03 8.39
CA ALA A 176 16.44 1.50 7.81
C ALA A 176 17.35 0.36 7.32
N VAL A 177 17.39 -0.77 8.03
CA VAL A 177 18.15 -1.97 7.62
C VAL A 177 17.58 -2.56 6.33
N GLU A 178 16.26 -2.69 6.23
CA GLU A 178 15.62 -3.24 5.02
C GLU A 178 15.76 -2.28 3.83
N PHE A 179 15.60 -0.97 4.05
CA PHE A 179 15.86 0.03 3.01
C PHE A 179 17.31 -0.05 2.50
N THR A 180 18.28 -0.22 3.41
CA THR A 180 19.71 -0.34 3.06
C THR A 180 20.01 -1.63 2.27
N LYS A 181 19.37 -2.75 2.63
CA LYS A 181 19.53 -4.02 1.90
C LYS A 181 18.97 -3.92 0.48
N LEU A 182 17.79 -3.31 0.32
CA LEU A 182 17.14 -3.15 -0.98
C LEU A 182 17.94 -2.22 -1.90
N VAL A 183 18.47 -1.11 -1.37
CA VAL A 183 19.35 -0.20 -2.12
C VAL A 183 20.68 -0.88 -2.50
N ARG A 184 21.30 -1.64 -1.60
CA ARG A 184 22.55 -2.38 -1.90
C ARG A 184 22.38 -3.49 -2.93
N ARG A 185 21.25 -4.20 -2.94
CA ARG A 185 20.95 -5.19 -3.99
C ARG A 185 20.82 -4.53 -5.36
N ARG A 186 20.26 -3.33 -5.42
CA ARG A 186 20.10 -2.56 -6.65
C ARG A 186 21.40 -1.94 -7.20
N LEU A 187 22.38 -1.68 -6.34
CA LEU A 187 23.70 -1.17 -6.73
C LEU A 187 24.70 -2.27 -7.13
N ARG A 188 24.34 -3.55 -6.92
CA ARG A 188 25.16 -4.73 -7.26
C ARG A 188 24.69 -5.47 -8.52
N ARG A 189 23.66 -4.96 -9.20
CA ARG A 189 23.22 -5.35 -10.54
C ARG A 189 23.33 -4.11 -11.43
#